data_AF-A0A835Y7J9-F1
#
_entry.id   AF-A0A835Y7J9-F1
#
_cell.length_a   1.000
_cell.length_b   1.000
_cell.length_c   1.000
_cell.angle_alpha   90.00
_cell.angle_beta   90.00
_cell.angle_gamma   90.00
#
_symmetry.space_group_name_H-M   'P 1'
#
loop_
_entity.id
_entity.type
_entity.pdbx_description
1 polymer ?
#
loop_
_entity_poly.entity_id
_entity_poly.type
_entity_poly.pdbx_seq_one_letter_code
_entity_poly.pdbx_strand_id
1 'polypeptide(L)'
;MTSKITSITATRRNTVARATGTEPDSQASTSTLQEYILNGQVVRVPLGAVQQMPEPTQTAVFAAVYAALGLGTWASLAYVAPAIATYAPWLAESFVSNRGIAIGGLFLLAGVAHFTTHDAFTNMYPKQGAWGFWSLPGSPSFHVNWTGVAEILGGGALVATRLAPGLKEALPWVEPAAGLGLFLLTLAVTPANIYMFTHNAPGPTPLPVPWQGHLFRLVMQVVLLAAWWDVAFPSA
;
A
#
# COMPACT_ATOMS: atom_id res chain seq x y z
N MET A 1 -47.77 4.37 -36.40
CA MET A 1 -47.04 3.67 -35.31
C MET A 1 -45.77 4.44 -35.02
N THR A 2 -45.82 5.32 -34.03
CA THR A 2 -44.69 6.17 -33.60
C THR A 2 -44.88 6.39 -32.11
N SER A 3 -44.20 5.57 -31.30
CA SER A 3 -44.23 5.71 -29.84
C SER A 3 -43.17 6.71 -29.40
N LYS A 4 -43.63 7.78 -28.76
CA LYS A 4 -42.82 8.83 -28.15
C LYS A 4 -42.27 8.38 -26.79
N ILE A 5 -41.06 8.84 -26.53
CA ILE A 5 -40.33 8.82 -25.26
C ILE A 5 -41.20 9.39 -24.13
N THR A 6 -41.26 8.71 -22.99
CA THR A 6 -41.73 9.31 -21.72
C THR A 6 -40.63 9.17 -20.67
N SER A 7 -39.97 10.28 -20.40
CA SER A 7 -39.11 10.53 -19.24
C SER A 7 -39.98 10.51 -17.97
N ILE A 8 -39.60 9.73 -16.96
CA ILE A 8 -40.23 9.78 -15.63
C ILE A 8 -39.27 10.50 -14.69
N THR A 9 -39.55 11.79 -14.49
CA THR A 9 -39.00 12.64 -13.44
C THR A 9 -39.55 12.20 -12.09
N ALA A 10 -38.70 11.65 -11.21
CA ALA A 10 -39.10 11.32 -9.84
C ALA A 10 -39.09 12.59 -8.97
N THR A 11 -40.30 13.03 -8.61
CA THR A 11 -40.61 14.18 -7.76
C THR A 11 -40.10 13.97 -6.33
N ARG A 12 -39.18 14.84 -5.87
CA ARG A 12 -38.74 14.94 -4.47
C ARG A 12 -39.86 15.61 -3.66
N ARG A 13 -40.57 14.84 -2.82
CA ARG A 13 -41.50 15.41 -1.82
C ARG A 13 -40.69 16.01 -0.68
N ASN A 14 -40.62 17.33 -0.61
CA ASN A 14 -40.17 18.06 0.59
C ASN A 14 -41.38 18.25 1.51
N THR A 15 -41.46 17.44 2.56
CA THR A 15 -42.40 17.67 3.66
C THR A 15 -41.81 18.75 4.57
N VAL A 16 -42.42 19.92 4.60
CA VAL A 16 -42.08 21.02 5.50
C VAL A 16 -42.66 20.70 6.88
N ALA A 17 -41.83 20.22 7.80
CA ALA A 17 -42.15 20.17 9.22
C ALA A 17 -41.60 21.45 9.89
N ARG A 18 -42.52 22.33 10.29
CA ARG A 18 -42.27 23.53 11.07
C ARG A 18 -41.98 23.12 12.51
N ALA A 19 -40.72 23.24 12.94
CA ALA A 19 -40.34 23.14 14.34
C ALA A 19 -40.00 24.54 14.87
N THR A 20 -40.73 24.93 15.90
CA THR A 20 -40.52 26.12 16.74
C THR A 20 -39.21 25.98 17.53
N GLY A 21 -38.58 27.12 17.82
CA GLY A 21 -37.17 27.20 18.17
C GLY A 21 -36.75 26.65 19.53
N THR A 22 -35.46 26.31 19.59
CA THR A 22 -34.49 26.59 20.66
C THR A 22 -33.08 26.26 20.13
N GLU A 23 -32.19 27.24 20.25
CA GLU A 23 -30.70 27.28 20.24
C GLU A 23 -29.82 26.34 19.36
N PRO A 24 -28.70 26.84 18.81
CA PRO A 24 -27.76 26.05 18.02
C PRO A 24 -26.71 25.37 18.92
N ASP A 25 -26.98 24.15 19.39
CA ASP A 25 -25.93 23.28 19.91
C ASP A 25 -25.12 22.67 18.76
N SER A 26 -24.20 23.45 18.20
CA SER A 26 -23.12 22.91 17.37
C SER A 26 -22.00 22.34 18.24
N GLN A 27 -22.31 21.32 19.03
CA GLN A 27 -21.28 20.46 19.58
C GLN A 27 -20.80 19.54 18.46
N ALA A 28 -19.76 19.98 17.75
CA ALA A 28 -18.96 19.09 16.92
C ALA A 28 -18.45 17.97 17.82
N SER A 29 -19.06 16.78 17.71
CA SER A 29 -18.59 15.57 18.35
C SER A 29 -17.14 15.33 17.88
N THR A 30 -16.17 15.66 18.72
CA THR A 30 -14.77 15.29 18.53
C THR A 30 -14.65 13.80 18.81
N SER A 31 -15.16 12.97 17.90
CA SER A 31 -15.00 11.53 17.98
C SER A 31 -13.52 11.20 18.06
N THR A 32 -13.08 10.65 19.18
CA THR A 32 -11.71 10.16 19.41
C THR A 32 -11.45 8.84 18.69
N LEU A 33 -12.50 8.27 18.09
CA LEU A 33 -12.49 7.01 17.36
C LEU A 33 -12.81 7.25 15.88
N GLN A 34 -12.28 6.36 15.06
CA GLN A 34 -12.53 6.26 13.62
C GLN A 34 -12.95 4.84 13.27
N GLU A 35 -13.78 4.72 12.24
CA GLU A 35 -14.40 3.48 11.82
C GLU A 35 -13.77 2.91 10.55
N TYR A 36 -13.65 1.59 10.53
CA TYR A 36 -13.18 0.76 9.43
C TYR A 36 -14.08 -0.46 9.26
N ILE A 37 -14.13 -1.05 8.07
CA ILE A 37 -14.97 -2.22 7.78
C ILE A 37 -14.07 -3.44 7.59
N LEU A 38 -14.00 -4.32 8.57
CA LEU A 38 -13.21 -5.55 8.48
C LEU A 38 -14.15 -6.76 8.41
N ASN A 39 -14.13 -7.51 7.30
CA ASN A 39 -14.99 -8.69 7.11
C ASN A 39 -16.48 -8.40 7.36
N GLY A 40 -16.98 -7.27 6.85
CA GLY A 40 -18.36 -6.82 7.06
C GLY A 40 -18.69 -6.33 8.47
N GLN A 41 -17.71 -6.24 9.38
CA GLN A 41 -17.88 -5.70 10.73
C GLN A 41 -17.26 -4.31 10.87
N VAL A 42 -17.95 -3.41 11.57
CA VAL A 42 -17.42 -2.10 11.91
C VAL A 42 -16.44 -2.24 13.07
N VAL A 43 -15.18 -1.88 12.81
CA VAL A 43 -14.11 -1.83 13.80
C VAL A 43 -13.83 -0.37 14.12
N ARG A 44 -13.79 -0.04 15.42
CA ARG A 44 -13.46 1.29 15.92
C ARG A 44 -12.06 1.31 16.50
N VAL A 45 -11.23 2.21 16.03
CA VAL A 45 -9.87 2.40 16.54
C VAL A 45 -9.65 3.86 16.93
N PRO A 46 -8.75 4.15 17.88
CA PRO A 46 -8.38 5.52 18.21
C PRO A 46 -7.78 6.25 17.01
N LEU A 47 -7.95 7.58 16.97
CA LEU A 47 -7.21 8.43 16.04
C LEU A 47 -5.70 8.21 16.19
N GLY A 48 -4.98 8.24 15.07
CA GLY A 48 -3.53 8.11 15.08
C GLY A 48 -2.86 9.31 15.75
N ALA A 49 -1.70 9.09 16.37
CA ALA A 49 -0.96 10.17 17.02
C ALA A 49 -0.56 11.28 16.02
N VAL A 50 -0.11 10.88 14.83
CA VAL A 50 0.27 11.82 13.77
C VAL A 50 -0.97 12.48 13.15
N GLN A 51 -2.05 11.74 12.93
CA GLN A 51 -3.33 12.28 12.42
C GLN A 51 -3.88 13.44 13.26
N GLN A 52 -3.57 13.49 14.55
CA GLN A 52 -4.01 14.55 15.47
C GLN A 52 -3.09 15.79 15.47
N MET A 53 -1.96 15.74 14.76
CA MET A 53 -1.03 16.87 14.65
C MET A 53 -1.46 17.84 13.53
N PRO A 54 -0.96 19.09 13.54
CA PRO A 54 -1.15 20.01 12.42
C PRO A 54 -0.71 19.40 11.09
N GLU A 55 -1.43 19.70 10.01
CA GLU A 55 -1.17 19.15 8.67
C GLU A 55 0.30 19.31 8.20
N PRO A 56 1.00 20.43 8.46
CA PRO A 56 2.42 20.53 8.11
C PRO A 56 3.29 19.46 8.79
N THR A 57 2.98 19.10 10.04
CA THR A 57 3.68 18.04 10.77
C THR A 57 3.35 16.67 10.17
N GLN A 58 2.10 16.43 9.78
CA GLN A 58 1.71 15.18 9.10
C GLN A 58 2.43 15.02 7.76
N THR A 59 2.49 16.09 6.97
CA THR A 59 3.24 16.15 5.71
C THR A 59 4.73 15.88 5.94
N ALA A 60 5.32 16.50 6.97
CA ALA A 60 6.72 16.27 7.32
C ALA A 60 7.00 14.81 7.70
N VAL A 61 6.11 14.17 8.46
CA VAL A 61 6.23 12.73 8.79
C VAL A 61 6.14 11.86 7.54
N PHE A 62 5.19 12.14 6.64
CA PHE A 62 5.08 11.43 5.36
C PHE A 62 6.37 11.55 4.54
N ALA A 63 6.89 12.78 4.38
CA ALA A 63 8.12 13.03 3.64
C ALA A 63 9.34 12.38 4.29
N ALA A 64 9.42 12.39 5.64
CA ALA A 64 10.50 11.76 6.38
C ALA A 64 10.53 10.24 6.17
N VAL A 65 9.38 9.57 6.07
CA VAL A 65 9.33 8.13 5.76
C VAL A 65 9.88 7.85 4.35
N TYR A 66 9.48 8.63 3.35
CA TYR A 66 10.05 8.49 1.99
C TYR A 66 11.55 8.78 1.95
N ALA A 67 12.01 9.81 2.67
CA ALA A 67 13.43 10.11 2.78
C ALA A 67 14.20 8.94 3.42
N ALA A 68 13.66 8.35 4.50
CA ALA A 68 14.25 7.18 5.16
C ALA A 68 14.31 5.96 4.23
N LEU A 69 13.26 5.72 3.43
CA LEU A 69 13.25 4.66 2.42
C LEU A 69 14.31 4.90 1.34
N GLY A 70 14.40 6.12 0.80
CA GLY A 70 15.38 6.48 -0.23
C GLY A 70 16.82 6.35 0.27
N LEU A 71 17.12 6.97 1.42
CA LEU A 71 18.45 6.91 2.04
C LEU A 71 18.81 5.48 2.47
N GLY A 72 17.87 4.74 3.05
CA GLY A 72 18.08 3.36 3.46
C GLY A 72 18.33 2.44 2.27
N THR A 73 17.57 2.59 1.18
CA THR A 73 17.75 1.82 -0.06
C THR A 73 19.11 2.12 -0.68
N TRP A 74 19.46 3.41 -0.80
CA TRP A 74 20.77 3.83 -1.31
C TRP A 74 21.91 3.28 -0.46
N ALA A 75 21.85 3.43 0.87
CA ALA A 75 22.89 2.93 1.77
C ALA A 75 22.99 1.39 1.71
N SER A 76 21.85 0.72 1.52
CA SER A 76 21.82 -0.73 1.36
C SER A 76 22.55 -1.17 0.10
N LEU A 77 22.33 -0.48 -1.03
CA LEU A 77 23.00 -0.77 -2.29
C LEU A 77 24.48 -0.37 -2.28
N ALA A 78 24.81 0.79 -1.70
CA ALA A 78 26.16 1.36 -1.72
C ALA A 78 27.12 0.68 -0.74
N TYR A 79 26.63 0.22 0.41
CA TYR A 79 27.49 -0.24 1.51
C TYR A 79 27.09 -1.60 2.06
N VAL A 80 25.81 -1.82 2.35
CA VAL A 80 25.38 -3.03 3.06
C VAL A 80 25.49 -4.27 2.17
N ALA A 81 24.94 -4.24 0.95
CA ALA A 81 24.99 -5.37 0.03
C ALA A 81 26.43 -5.71 -0.38
N PRO A 82 27.31 -4.75 -0.75
CA PRO A 82 28.73 -5.04 -0.97
C PRO A 82 29.44 -5.61 0.26
N ALA A 83 29.15 -5.11 1.47
CA ALA A 83 29.73 -5.63 2.69
C ALA A 83 29.28 -7.08 2.96
N ILE A 84 27.99 -7.40 2.77
CA ILE A 84 27.48 -8.77 2.91
C ILE A 84 28.13 -9.68 1.86
N ALA A 85 28.24 -9.26 0.60
CA ALA A 85 28.91 -10.03 -0.44
C ALA A 85 30.39 -10.31 -0.10
N THR A 86 31.07 -9.35 0.55
CA THR A 86 32.49 -9.47 0.95
C THR A 86 32.68 -10.36 2.18
N TYR A 87 31.91 -10.14 3.25
CA TYR A 87 32.13 -10.77 4.55
C TYR A 87 31.25 -12.01 4.80
N ALA A 88 30.17 -12.16 4.04
CA ALA A 88 29.24 -13.29 4.12
C ALA A 88 28.75 -13.70 2.71
N PRO A 89 29.65 -14.11 1.80
CA PRO A 89 29.30 -14.43 0.41
C PRO A 89 28.23 -15.52 0.31
N TRP A 90 28.27 -16.53 1.19
CA TRP A 90 27.26 -17.59 1.26
C TRP A 90 25.84 -17.04 1.50
N LEU A 91 25.72 -15.96 2.27
CA LEU A 91 24.43 -15.33 2.57
C LEU A 91 23.96 -14.51 1.37
N ALA A 92 24.86 -13.76 0.72
CA ALA A 92 24.57 -13.03 -0.51
C ALA A 92 24.11 -13.97 -1.63
N GLU A 93 24.86 -15.03 -1.89
CA GLU A 93 24.55 -16.04 -2.90
C GLU A 93 23.22 -16.74 -2.62
N SER A 94 22.98 -17.14 -1.37
CA SER A 94 21.71 -17.74 -0.95
C SER A 94 20.54 -16.77 -1.18
N PHE A 95 20.69 -15.49 -0.82
CA PHE A 95 19.66 -14.49 -1.04
C PHE A 95 19.36 -14.29 -2.54
N VAL A 96 20.39 -14.08 -3.36
CA VAL A 96 20.28 -13.89 -4.83
C VAL A 96 19.63 -15.10 -5.51
N SER A 97 19.99 -16.30 -5.07
CA SER A 97 19.48 -17.55 -5.64
C SER A 97 18.01 -17.78 -5.31
N ASN A 98 17.61 -17.48 -4.07
CA ASN A 98 16.28 -17.82 -3.56
C ASN A 98 15.25 -16.69 -3.65
N ARG A 99 15.65 -15.42 -3.75
CA ARG A 99 14.73 -14.27 -3.70
C ARG A 99 13.61 -14.31 -4.74
N GLY A 100 13.89 -14.82 -5.95
CA GLY A 100 12.90 -14.91 -7.03
C GLY A 100 11.73 -15.82 -6.66
N ILE A 101 12.02 -16.98 -6.05
CA ILE A 101 10.98 -17.91 -5.58
C ILE A 101 10.38 -17.41 -4.27
N ALA A 102 11.21 -17.10 -3.28
CA ALA A 102 10.75 -16.77 -1.93
C ALA A 102 9.98 -15.44 -1.92
N ILE A 103 10.61 -14.35 -2.34
CA ILE A 103 10.01 -13.02 -2.28
C ILE A 103 9.03 -12.82 -3.44
N GLY A 104 9.35 -13.32 -4.64
CA GLY A 104 8.38 -13.32 -5.76
C GLY A 104 7.10 -14.10 -5.42
N GLY A 105 7.23 -15.25 -4.77
CA GLY A 105 6.09 -16.03 -4.26
C GLY A 105 5.27 -15.26 -3.21
N LEU A 106 5.93 -14.54 -2.29
CA LEU A 106 5.23 -13.68 -1.34
C LEU A 106 4.42 -12.58 -2.03
N PHE A 107 4.97 -11.93 -3.05
CA PHE A 107 4.24 -10.92 -3.83
C PHE A 107 3.09 -11.54 -4.63
N LEU A 108 3.29 -12.72 -5.24
CA LEU A 108 2.20 -13.44 -5.90
C LEU A 108 1.04 -13.73 -4.94
N LEU A 109 1.34 -14.22 -3.72
CA LEU A 109 0.33 -14.48 -2.70
C LEU A 109 -0.32 -13.19 -2.15
N ALA A 110 0.46 -12.12 -1.95
CA ALA A 110 -0.07 -10.82 -1.56
C ALA A 110 -1.02 -10.26 -2.63
N GLY A 111 -0.71 -10.47 -3.91
CA GLY A 111 -1.55 -10.05 -5.01
C GLY A 111 -2.88 -10.82 -5.04
N VAL A 112 -2.87 -12.12 -4.72
CA VAL A 112 -4.12 -12.89 -4.49
C VAL A 112 -4.88 -12.37 -3.26
N ALA A 113 -4.17 -11.96 -2.21
CA ALA A 113 -4.78 -11.40 -1.00
C ALA A 113 -5.56 -10.11 -1.27
N HIS A 114 -5.11 -9.27 -2.21
CA HIS A 114 -5.84 -8.05 -2.60
C HIS A 114 -7.28 -8.34 -3.06
N PHE A 115 -7.55 -9.53 -3.61
CA PHE A 115 -8.89 -9.94 -4.05
C PHE A 115 -9.66 -10.74 -2.98
N THR A 116 -8.95 -11.52 -2.17
CA THR A 116 -9.59 -12.42 -1.18
C THR A 116 -9.85 -11.76 0.17
N THR A 117 -9.10 -10.71 0.52
CA THR A 117 -9.30 -9.89 1.72
C THR A 117 -9.40 -8.40 1.37
N HIS A 118 -10.07 -8.10 0.26
CA HIS A 118 -10.14 -6.79 -0.36
C HIS A 118 -10.51 -5.65 0.61
N ASP A 119 -11.49 -5.85 1.49
CA ASP A 119 -11.90 -4.84 2.49
C ASP A 119 -10.72 -4.40 3.37
N ALA A 120 -9.89 -5.35 3.81
CA ALA A 120 -8.71 -5.04 4.63
C ALA A 120 -7.71 -4.13 3.90
N PHE A 121 -7.49 -4.36 2.61
CA PHE A 121 -6.63 -3.51 1.79
C PHE A 121 -7.25 -2.14 1.53
N THR A 122 -8.57 -2.07 1.32
CA THR A 122 -9.24 -0.78 1.15
C THR A 122 -9.26 0.06 2.42
N ASN A 123 -9.27 -0.55 3.61
CA ASN A 123 -9.23 0.19 4.88
C ASN A 123 -7.90 0.90 5.13
N MET A 124 -6.80 0.32 4.65
CA MET A 124 -5.48 0.93 4.76
C MET A 124 -5.15 1.89 3.61
N TYR A 125 -6.06 2.06 2.65
CA TYR A 125 -5.90 3.07 1.60
C TYR A 125 -6.05 4.48 2.19
N PRO A 126 -5.12 5.42 1.91
CA PRO A 126 -5.20 6.76 2.48
C PRO A 126 -6.45 7.51 1.99
N LYS A 127 -7.24 8.02 2.94
CA LYS A 127 -8.44 8.83 2.64
C LYS A 127 -8.04 10.14 1.96
N GLN A 128 -8.94 10.69 1.14
CA GLN A 128 -8.73 12.00 0.51
C GLN A 128 -8.50 13.08 1.58
N GLY A 129 -7.48 13.92 1.37
CA GLY A 129 -7.01 14.91 2.33
C GLY A 129 -6.04 14.38 3.39
N ALA A 130 -5.67 13.09 3.38
CA ALA A 130 -4.68 12.56 4.33
C ALA A 130 -3.37 13.37 4.27
N TRP A 131 -2.81 13.64 5.45
CA TRP A 131 -1.61 14.47 5.65
C TRP A 131 -1.72 15.93 5.14
N GLY A 132 -2.90 16.40 4.73
CA GLY A 132 -3.14 17.76 4.22
C GLY A 132 -2.92 17.93 2.71
N PHE A 133 -2.44 16.91 1.99
CA PHE A 133 -2.16 17.02 0.55
C PHE A 133 -2.58 15.80 -0.27
N TRP A 134 -2.89 14.66 0.35
CA TRP A 134 -3.18 13.43 -0.39
C TRP A 134 -4.47 13.56 -1.20
N SER A 135 -4.32 13.55 -2.52
CA SER A 135 -5.43 13.56 -3.46
C SER A 135 -5.08 12.66 -4.64
N LEU A 136 -5.63 11.45 -4.66
CA LEU A 136 -5.40 10.48 -5.73
C LEU A 136 -6.74 10.12 -6.37
N PRO A 137 -6.93 10.35 -7.68
CA PRO A 137 -8.19 10.05 -8.36
C PRO A 137 -8.40 8.55 -8.46
N GLY A 138 -9.64 8.12 -8.26
CA GLY A 138 -10.02 6.71 -8.21
C GLY A 138 -10.61 6.32 -6.87
N SER A 139 -11.18 5.13 -6.80
CA SER A 139 -11.68 4.57 -5.55
C SER A 139 -10.57 3.73 -4.87
N PRO A 140 -10.62 3.56 -3.54
CA PRO A 140 -9.74 2.61 -2.85
C PRO A 140 -9.73 1.23 -3.51
N SER A 141 -10.91 0.73 -3.92
CA SER A 141 -11.06 -0.55 -4.61
C SER A 141 -10.34 -0.59 -5.95
N PHE A 142 -10.40 0.48 -6.75
CA PHE A 142 -9.63 0.55 -8.00
C PHE A 142 -8.14 0.38 -7.73
N HIS A 143 -7.59 1.11 -6.75
CA HIS A 143 -6.18 1.04 -6.41
C HIS A 143 -5.76 -0.34 -5.90
N VAL A 144 -6.52 -0.93 -4.99
CA VAL A 144 -6.30 -2.29 -4.48
C VAL A 144 -6.31 -3.31 -5.61
N ASN A 145 -7.25 -3.22 -6.56
CA ASN A 145 -7.34 -4.18 -7.65
C ASN A 145 -6.12 -4.14 -8.58
N TRP A 146 -5.71 -2.95 -9.05
CA TRP A 146 -4.58 -2.90 -9.98
C TRP A 146 -3.24 -3.20 -9.29
N THR A 147 -3.07 -2.82 -8.02
CA THR A 147 -1.86 -3.20 -7.27
C THR A 147 -1.81 -4.71 -7.07
N GLY A 148 -2.94 -5.36 -6.77
CA GLY A 148 -3.05 -6.81 -6.72
C GLY A 148 -2.65 -7.50 -8.03
N VAL A 149 -3.11 -6.98 -9.18
CA VAL A 149 -2.66 -7.48 -10.50
C VAL A 149 -1.16 -7.29 -10.68
N ALA A 150 -0.62 -6.12 -10.33
CA ALA A 150 0.80 -5.83 -10.48
C ALA A 150 1.68 -6.75 -9.61
N GLU A 151 1.24 -7.07 -8.39
CA GLU A 151 1.92 -8.02 -7.50
C GLU A 151 1.89 -9.45 -8.06
N ILE A 152 0.75 -9.91 -8.59
CA ILE A 152 0.62 -11.22 -9.25
C ILE A 152 1.57 -11.32 -10.45
N LEU A 153 1.57 -10.31 -11.32
CA LEU A 153 2.39 -10.32 -12.53
C LEU A 153 3.88 -10.23 -12.19
N GLY A 154 4.28 -9.31 -11.33
CA GLY A 154 5.68 -9.14 -10.94
C GLY A 154 6.22 -10.34 -10.16
N GLY A 155 5.51 -10.76 -9.11
CA GLY A 155 5.90 -11.92 -8.30
C GLY A 155 5.85 -13.23 -9.08
N GLY A 156 4.78 -13.43 -9.86
CA GLY A 156 4.61 -14.60 -10.71
C GLY A 156 5.68 -14.71 -11.80
N ALA A 157 6.07 -13.59 -12.42
CA ALA A 157 7.17 -13.57 -13.38
C ALA A 157 8.49 -14.04 -12.75
N LEU A 158 8.85 -13.55 -11.56
CA LEU A 158 10.07 -13.96 -10.86
C LEU A 158 10.06 -15.44 -10.46
N VAL A 159 8.90 -15.98 -10.06
CA VAL A 159 8.77 -17.41 -9.76
C VAL A 159 8.89 -18.23 -11.05
N ALA A 160 8.18 -17.83 -12.10
CA ALA A 160 8.14 -18.56 -13.37
C ALA A 160 9.50 -18.64 -14.04
N THR A 161 10.26 -17.55 -14.11
CA THR A 161 11.61 -17.53 -14.72
C THR A 161 12.62 -18.36 -13.93
N ARG A 162 12.38 -18.59 -12.64
CA ARG A 162 13.22 -19.47 -11.79
C ARG A 162 12.87 -20.94 -11.91
N LEU A 163 11.58 -21.27 -12.05
CA LEU A 163 11.13 -22.66 -12.20
C LEU A 163 11.27 -23.18 -13.64
N ALA A 164 11.28 -22.29 -14.63
CA ALA A 164 11.45 -22.62 -16.04
C ALA A 164 12.62 -21.81 -16.66
N PRO A 165 13.87 -22.28 -16.54
CA PRO A 165 15.04 -21.57 -17.07
C PRO A 165 14.95 -21.24 -18.57
N GLY A 166 14.31 -22.10 -19.38
CA GLY A 166 14.07 -21.82 -20.80
C GLY A 166 13.19 -20.60 -21.06
N LEU A 167 12.32 -20.21 -20.11
CA LEU A 167 11.54 -18.97 -20.20
C LEU A 167 12.44 -17.74 -20.03
N LYS A 168 13.40 -17.82 -19.10
CA LYS A 168 14.40 -16.77 -18.88
C LYS A 168 15.30 -16.59 -20.10
N GLU A 169 15.73 -17.68 -20.73
CA GLU A 169 16.53 -17.65 -21.95
C GLU A 169 15.74 -17.07 -23.13
N ALA A 170 14.47 -17.45 -23.29
CA ALA A 170 13.61 -16.95 -24.36
C ALA A 170 13.19 -15.48 -24.19
N LEU A 171 13.00 -15.03 -22.94
CA LEU A 171 12.51 -13.69 -22.60
C LEU A 171 13.39 -13.04 -21.50
N PRO A 172 14.65 -12.66 -21.81
CA PRO A 172 15.60 -12.17 -20.82
C PRO A 172 15.22 -10.84 -20.17
N TRP A 173 14.29 -10.10 -20.78
CA TRP A 173 13.79 -8.82 -20.25
C TRP A 173 12.74 -8.98 -19.14
N VAL A 174 12.16 -10.18 -18.96
CA VAL A 174 11.04 -10.41 -18.03
C VAL A 174 11.48 -10.22 -16.57
N GLU A 175 12.62 -10.77 -16.15
CA GLU A 175 13.13 -10.59 -14.78
C GLU A 175 13.42 -9.11 -14.48
N PRO A 176 14.19 -8.37 -15.31
CA PRO A 176 14.42 -6.94 -15.10
C PRO A 176 13.12 -6.11 -15.06
N ALA A 177 12.18 -6.38 -15.97
CA ALA A 177 10.90 -5.68 -16.01
C ALA A 177 10.06 -5.95 -14.76
N ALA A 178 10.04 -7.20 -14.28
CA ALA A 178 9.38 -7.58 -13.03
C ALA A 178 10.03 -6.89 -11.83
N GLY A 179 11.37 -6.87 -11.76
CA GLY A 179 12.11 -6.15 -10.72
C GLY A 179 11.76 -4.66 -10.68
N LEU A 180 11.81 -3.99 -11.83
CA LEU A 180 11.44 -2.56 -11.91
C LEU A 180 9.97 -2.32 -11.56
N GLY A 181 9.08 -3.19 -12.03
CA GLY A 181 7.66 -3.14 -11.71
C GLY A 181 7.41 -3.26 -10.22
N LEU A 182 8.03 -4.24 -9.55
CA LEU A 182 7.89 -4.45 -8.10
C LEU A 182 8.56 -3.33 -7.28
N PHE A 183 9.66 -2.74 -7.78
CA PHE A 183 10.29 -1.56 -7.19
C PHE A 183 9.31 -0.37 -7.18
N LEU A 184 8.77 -0.03 -8.34
CA LEU A 184 7.81 1.08 -8.50
C LEU A 184 6.51 0.81 -7.74
N LEU A 185 6.04 -0.43 -7.76
CA LEU A 185 4.86 -0.85 -7.01
C LEU A 185 5.08 -0.68 -5.50
N THR A 186 6.23 -1.09 -4.97
CA THR A 186 6.58 -0.91 -3.55
C THR A 186 6.53 0.56 -3.15
N LEU A 187 7.03 1.46 -3.99
CA LEU A 187 6.91 2.91 -3.78
C LEU A 187 5.47 3.41 -3.87
N ALA A 188 4.68 2.89 -4.80
CA ALA A 188 3.29 3.27 -5.02
C ALA A 188 2.35 2.84 -3.89
N VAL A 189 2.62 1.68 -3.26
CA VAL A 189 1.83 1.17 -2.11
C VAL A 189 2.36 1.65 -0.75
N THR A 190 3.55 2.27 -0.69
CA THR A 190 4.11 2.84 0.54
C THR A 190 3.16 3.79 1.28
N PRO A 191 2.34 4.64 0.62
CA PRO A 191 1.38 5.50 1.30
C PRO A 191 0.40 4.72 2.19
N ALA A 192 0.04 3.48 1.83
CA ALA A 192 -0.80 2.64 2.70
C ALA A 192 -0.07 2.28 4.01
N ASN A 193 1.22 1.93 3.95
CA ASN A 193 2.04 1.68 5.15
C ASN A 193 2.16 2.93 6.03
N ILE A 194 2.36 4.10 5.42
CA ILE A 194 2.40 5.38 6.14
C ILE A 194 1.03 5.66 6.77
N TYR A 195 -0.07 5.38 6.06
CA TYR A 195 -1.42 5.65 6.55
C TYR A 195 -1.77 4.77 7.76
N MET A 196 -1.41 3.49 7.73
CA MET A 196 -1.52 2.62 8.89
C MET A 196 -0.76 3.18 10.09
N PHE A 197 0.45 3.72 9.89
CA PHE A 197 1.26 4.32 10.95
C PHE A 197 0.66 5.62 11.48
N THR A 198 0.24 6.53 10.60
CA THR A 198 -0.17 7.88 11.00
C THR A 198 -1.63 7.96 11.44
N HIS A 199 -2.49 7.07 10.95
CA HIS A 199 -3.94 7.07 11.18
C HIS A 199 -4.42 5.76 11.83
N ASN A 200 -3.55 4.92 12.41
CA ASN A 200 -3.94 3.64 13.03
C ASN A 200 -4.85 2.75 12.15
N ALA A 201 -4.77 2.89 10.82
CA ALA A 201 -5.64 2.14 9.93
C ALA A 201 -5.37 0.64 10.10
N PRO A 202 -6.41 -0.17 10.38
CA PRO A 202 -6.24 -1.60 10.52
C PRO A 202 -5.86 -2.16 9.14
N GLY A 203 -4.80 -2.97 9.13
CA GLY A 203 -4.46 -3.75 7.94
C GLY A 203 -5.34 -5.00 7.85
N PRO A 204 -4.78 -6.18 7.52
CA PRO A 204 -5.50 -7.45 7.56
C PRO A 204 -5.85 -7.91 8.98
N THR A 205 -5.40 -7.18 10.00
CA THR A 205 -5.67 -7.45 11.42
C THR A 205 -6.64 -6.42 11.99
N PRO A 206 -7.54 -6.80 12.90
CA PRO A 206 -8.49 -5.87 13.53
C PRO A 206 -7.84 -4.87 14.49
N LEU A 207 -6.56 -5.09 14.85
CA LEU A 207 -5.81 -4.23 15.76
C LEU A 207 -4.85 -3.32 14.98
N PRO A 208 -4.66 -2.06 15.43
CA PRO A 208 -3.58 -1.21 14.95
C PRO A 208 -2.24 -1.90 15.12
N VAL A 209 -1.36 -1.71 14.13
CA VAL A 209 -0.02 -2.26 14.18
C VAL A 209 0.80 -1.50 15.23
N PRO A 210 1.51 -2.18 16.15
CA PRO A 210 2.35 -1.51 17.13
C PRO A 210 3.55 -0.83 16.44
N TRP A 211 4.15 0.17 17.09
CA TRP A 211 5.23 0.98 16.48
C TRP A 211 6.42 0.13 16.01
N GLN A 212 6.76 -0.96 16.72
CA GLN A 212 7.82 -1.90 16.32
C GLN A 212 7.49 -2.57 14.99
N GLY A 213 6.21 -2.88 14.75
CA GLY A 213 5.73 -3.45 13.50
C GLY A 213 5.89 -2.48 12.34
N HIS A 214 5.67 -1.18 12.56
CA HIS A 214 5.93 -0.14 11.55
C HIS A 214 7.43 0.01 11.26
N LEU A 215 8.29 -0.04 12.29
CA LEU A 215 9.73 -0.01 12.09
C LEU A 215 10.22 -1.23 11.30
N PHE A 216 9.73 -2.43 11.62
CA PHE A 216 10.03 -3.63 10.87
C PHE A 216 9.59 -3.50 9.40
N ARG A 217 8.38 -3.01 9.13
CA ARG A 217 7.90 -2.74 7.77
C ARG A 217 8.83 -1.77 7.02
N LEU A 218 9.27 -0.69 7.65
CA LEU A 218 10.19 0.28 7.05
C LEU A 218 11.50 -0.40 6.63
N VAL A 219 12.11 -1.19 7.52
CA VAL A 219 13.36 -1.93 7.23
C VAL A 219 13.14 -2.94 6.10
N MET A 220 12.04 -3.69 6.14
CA MET A 220 11.72 -4.65 5.09
C MET A 220 11.48 -3.97 3.74
N GLN A 221 10.83 -2.80 3.71
CA GLN A 221 10.66 -2.04 2.46
C GLN A 221 12.01 -1.57 1.90
N VAL A 222 12.96 -1.17 2.74
CA VAL A 222 14.34 -0.85 2.29
C VAL A 222 15.00 -2.08 1.66
N VAL A 223 14.91 -3.25 2.31
CA VAL A 223 15.47 -4.51 1.78
C VAL A 223 14.81 -4.89 0.45
N LEU A 224 13.48 -4.77 0.36
CA LEU A 224 12.73 -5.05 -0.86
C LEU A 224 13.11 -4.11 -2.00
N LEU A 225 13.13 -2.79 -1.75
CA LEU A 225 13.52 -1.80 -2.75
C LEU A 225 14.95 -2.05 -3.26
N ALA A 226 15.90 -2.36 -2.37
CA ALA A 226 17.26 -2.71 -2.78
C ALA A 226 17.31 -4.01 -3.59
N ALA A 227 16.56 -5.05 -3.19
CA ALA A 227 16.50 -6.32 -3.90
C ALA A 227 15.87 -6.17 -5.30
N TRP A 228 14.82 -5.36 -5.43
CA TRP A 228 14.15 -5.08 -6.71
C TRP A 228 15.00 -4.24 -7.64
N TRP A 229 15.74 -3.28 -7.08
CA TRP A 229 16.73 -2.55 -7.84
C TRP A 229 17.81 -3.48 -8.43
N ASP A 230 18.35 -4.40 -7.63
CA ASP A 230 19.34 -5.38 -8.10
C ASP A 230 18.77 -6.37 -9.13
N VAL A 231 17.49 -6.74 -9.04
CA VAL A 231 16.82 -7.55 -10.08
C VAL A 231 16.62 -6.74 -11.38
N ALA A 232 16.24 -5.48 -11.27
CA ALA A 232 16.00 -4.59 -12.40
C ALA A 232 17.30 -4.20 -13.13
N PHE A 233 18.36 -3.97 -12.37
CA PHE A 233 19.67 -3.53 -12.85
C PHE A 233 20.75 -4.41 -12.20
N PRO A 234 20.90 -5.66 -12.68
CA PRO A 234 21.91 -6.56 -12.15
C PRO A 234 23.28 -5.92 -12.28
N SER A 235 24.01 -5.84 -11.16
CA SER A 235 25.41 -5.44 -11.20
C SER A 235 26.20 -6.54 -11.91
N ALA A 236 26.87 -6.18 -13.01
CA ALA A 236 27.65 -7.11 -13.84
C ALA A 236 28.84 -7.73 -13.08
#